data_AF-A0A2G8RV49-F1
#
_entry.id   AF-A0A2G8RV49-F1
#
_cell.length_a   1.000
_cell.length_b   1.000
_cell.length_c   1.000
_cell.angle_alpha   90.00
_cell.angle_beta   90.00
_cell.angle_gamma   90.00
#
_symmetry.space_group_name_H-M   'P 1'
#
loop_
_entity.id
_entity.type
_entity.pdbx_description
1 polymer ?
#
loop_
_entity_poly.entity_id
_entity_poly.type
_entity_poly.pdbx_seq_one_letter_code
_entity_poly.pdbx_strand_id
1 'polypeptide(L)' 'MPPRGASGAPSFDPIADSRSIIGFFEDLDFCLEQAGINDDAEKKGHAVRYVPDLEKTIWRAFPEYADDDSTYEDFKR' A
#
# COMPACT_ATOMS: atom_id res chain seq x y z
N MET A 1 5.84 -7.93 8.39
CA MET A 1 5.28 -6.57 8.24
C MET A 1 5.45 -5.75 9.53
N PRO A 2 6.09 -4.57 9.49
CA PRO A 2 6.29 -3.71 10.65
C PRO A 2 4.97 -3.06 11.12
N PRO A 3 4.78 -2.76 12.42
CA PRO A 3 3.60 -2.04 12.88
C PRO A 3 3.55 -0.62 12.29
N ARG A 4 2.35 -0.11 12.01
CA ARG A 4 2.17 1.29 11.54
C ARG A 4 2.80 2.26 12.55
N GLY A 5 3.59 3.20 12.06
CA GLY A 5 4.27 4.21 12.89
C GLY A 5 5.55 3.73 13.59
N ALA A 6 5.98 2.47 13.37
CA ALA A 6 7.30 2.02 13.79
C ALA A 6 8.39 2.57 12.86
N SER A 7 9.62 2.74 13.38
CA SER A 7 10.79 3.04 12.54
C SER A 7 10.96 1.92 11.51
N GLY A 8 10.87 2.27 10.22
CA GLY A 8 10.94 1.33 9.09
C GLY A 8 9.58 0.88 8.55
N ALA A 9 8.46 1.43 9.02
CA ALA A 9 7.17 1.25 8.37
C ALA A 9 7.03 2.17 7.14
N PRO A 10 6.46 1.69 6.02
CA PRO A 10 6.15 2.54 4.87
C PRO A 10 5.25 3.69 5.29
N SER A 11 5.57 4.91 4.86
CA SER A 11 4.78 6.11 5.15
C SER A 11 4.50 6.88 3.87
N PHE A 12 3.27 7.36 3.73
CA PHE A 12 2.82 8.15 2.59
C PHE A 12 2.25 9.47 3.10
N ASP A 13 2.74 10.59 2.56
CA ASP A 13 2.21 11.93 2.82
C ASP A 13 1.76 12.58 1.51
N PRO A 14 0.46 12.51 1.19
CA PRO A 14 -0.10 13.05 -0.04
C PRO A 14 -0.10 14.59 -0.08
N ILE A 15 0.01 15.26 1.08
CA ILE A 15 -0.05 16.71 1.20
C ILE A 15 1.35 17.31 1.06
N ALA A 16 2.36 16.64 1.58
CA ALA A 16 3.74 17.15 1.59
C ALA A 16 4.50 16.85 0.29
N ASP A 17 4.35 15.67 -0.31
CA ASP A 17 5.11 15.32 -1.51
C ASP A 17 4.39 14.26 -2.37
N SER A 18 3.93 14.63 -3.56
CA SER A 18 3.35 13.69 -4.52
C SER A 18 4.37 12.65 -5.03
N ARG A 19 5.68 12.89 -4.87
CA ARG A 19 6.72 11.90 -5.17
C ARG A 19 6.87 10.86 -4.06
N SER A 20 6.27 11.06 -2.89
CA SER A 20 6.31 10.12 -1.77
C SER A 20 5.57 8.81 -2.05
N ILE A 21 4.65 8.78 -3.02
CA ILE A 21 3.90 7.56 -3.34
C ILE A 21 4.79 6.48 -3.95
N ILE A 22 5.80 6.87 -4.75
CA ILE A 22 6.74 5.91 -5.36
C ILE A 22 7.60 5.28 -4.27
N GLY A 23 8.20 6.10 -3.40
CA GLY A 23 9.01 5.60 -2.28
C GLY A 23 8.19 4.78 -1.28
N PHE A 24 6.92 5.15 -1.05
CA PHE A 24 6.01 4.35 -0.24
C PHE A 24 5.83 2.94 -0.80
N PHE A 25 5.60 2.81 -2.11
CA PHE A 25 5.44 1.51 -2.74
C PHE A 25 6.75 0.71 -2.78
N GLU A 26 7.91 1.36 -2.96
CA GLU A 26 9.22 0.70 -2.85
C GLU A 26 9.45 0.12 -1.44
N ASP A 27 9.21 0.92 -0.39
CA ASP A 27 9.34 0.46 1.00
C ASP A 27 8.31 -0.64 1.33
N LEU A 28 7.11 -0.52 0.78
CA LEU A 28 6.05 -1.51 0.96
C LEU A 28 6.39 -2.83 0.26
N ASP A 29 6.83 -2.79 -1.00
CA ASP A 29 7.25 -3.98 -1.74
C ASP A 29 8.40 -4.68 -1.02
N PHE A 30 9.39 -3.94 -0.53
CA PHE A 30 10.46 -4.50 0.31
C PHE A 30 9.91 -5.18 1.57
N CYS A 31 8.97 -4.55 2.27
CA CYS A 31 8.33 -5.14 3.45
C CYS A 31 7.51 -6.40 3.14
N LEU A 32 6.81 -6.41 2.00
CA LEU A 32 6.00 -7.54 1.53
C LEU A 32 6.90 -8.73 1.16
N GLU A 33 7.98 -8.49 0.44
CA GLU A 33 8.99 -9.50 0.09
C GLU A 33 9.64 -10.10 1.35
N GLN A 34 10.07 -9.26 2.29
CA GLN A 34 10.64 -9.72 3.56
C GLN A 34 9.65 -10.52 4.40
N ALA A 35 8.35 -10.25 4.28
CA ALA A 35 7.29 -10.99 4.95
C ALA A 35 6.84 -12.26 4.21
N GLY A 36 7.31 -12.48 2.97
CA GLY A 36 6.89 -13.60 2.12
C GLY A 36 5.45 -13.50 1.61
N ILE A 37 4.91 -12.28 1.52
CA ILE A 37 3.53 -12.04 1.08
C ILE A 37 3.50 -11.97 -0.44
N ASN A 38 2.91 -13.01 -1.06
CA ASN A 38 2.82 -13.13 -2.51
C ASN A 38 1.41 -12.94 -3.05
N ASP A 39 0.40 -13.01 -2.19
CA ASP A 39 -1.01 -12.89 -2.56
C ASP A 39 -1.38 -11.42 -2.87
N ASP A 40 -1.99 -11.18 -4.02
CA ASP A 40 -2.33 -9.83 -4.48
C ASP A 40 -3.34 -9.14 -3.55
N ALA A 41 -4.32 -9.88 -3.01
CA ALA A 41 -5.31 -9.32 -2.09
C ALA A 41 -4.65 -8.92 -0.75
N GLU A 42 -3.73 -9.73 -0.23
CA GLU A 42 -2.93 -9.38 0.95
C GLU A 42 -2.07 -8.13 0.70
N LYS A 43 -1.39 -8.04 -0.45
CA LYS A 43 -0.56 -6.89 -0.82
C LYS A 43 -1.38 -5.59 -0.87
N LYS A 44 -2.53 -5.61 -1.56
CA LYS A 44 -3.48 -4.49 -1.58
C LYS A 44 -3.96 -4.13 -0.17
N GLY A 45 -4.28 -5.13 0.65
CA GLY A 45 -4.69 -4.94 2.04
C GLY A 45 -3.63 -4.23 2.88
N HIS A 46 -2.36 -4.61 2.70
CA HIS A 46 -1.24 -3.95 3.35
C HIS A 46 -1.01 -2.53 2.82
N ALA A 47 -1.12 -2.29 1.51
CA ALA A 47 -1.02 -0.95 0.93
C ALA A 47 -2.03 0.02 1.56
N VAL A 48 -3.30 -0.37 1.61
CA VAL A 48 -4.36 0.38 2.29
C VAL A 48 -4.07 0.52 3.79
N ARG A 49 -3.48 -0.48 4.44
CA ARG A 49 -3.19 -0.39 5.87
C ARG A 49 -2.24 0.76 6.20
N TYR A 50 -1.18 0.98 5.42
CA TYR A 50 -0.14 1.96 5.79
C TYR A 50 -0.49 3.39 5.45
N VAL A 51 -1.28 3.66 4.41
CA VAL A 51 -1.67 5.01 4.01
C VAL A 51 -2.50 5.77 5.07
N PRO A 52 -2.60 7.10 5.01
CA PRO A 52 -3.45 7.91 5.88
C PRO A 52 -4.94 7.56 5.74
N ASP A 53 -5.76 7.93 6.73
CA ASP A 53 -7.18 7.51 6.78
C ASP A 53 -8.04 8.07 5.63
N LEU A 54 -7.68 9.24 5.08
CA LEU A 54 -8.33 9.79 3.90
C LEU A 54 -8.08 8.88 2.68
N GLU A 55 -6.82 8.58 2.41
CA GLU A 55 -6.37 7.70 1.33
C GLU A 55 -6.91 6.29 1.48
N LYS A 56 -7.01 5.76 2.71
CA LYS A 56 -7.68 4.46 2.95
C LYS A 56 -9.10 4.44 2.38
N THR A 57 -9.83 5.52 2.59
CA THR A 57 -11.22 5.64 2.13
C THR A 57 -11.25 5.72 0.60
N ILE A 58 -10.33 6.46 0.00
CA ILE A 58 -10.20 6.59 -1.46
C ILE A 58 -9.81 5.23 -2.08
N TRP A 59 -8.78 4.58 -1.56
CA TRP A 59 -8.25 3.33 -2.11
C TRP A 59 -9.21 2.16 -1.94
N ARG A 60 -10.00 2.13 -0.87
CA ARG A 60 -11.07 1.13 -0.71
C ARG A 60 -12.24 1.34 -1.66
N ALA A 61 -12.40 2.54 -2.21
CA ALA A 61 -13.42 2.83 -3.20
C ALA A 61 -12.96 2.48 -4.63
N PHE A 62 -11.68 2.16 -4.84
CA PHE A 62 -11.18 1.73 -6.14
C PHE A 62 -11.74 0.34 -6.50
N PRO A 63 -12.29 0.17 -7.72
CA PRO A 63 -12.77 -1.13 -8.17
C PRO A 63 -11.66 -2.18 -8.17
N GLU A 64 -10.42 -1.78 -8.46
CA GLU A 64 -9.23 -2.63 -8.44
C GLU A 64 -8.90 -3.17 -7.04
N TYR A 65 -9.35 -2.50 -5.98
CA TYR A 65 -9.23 -3.00 -4.61
C TYR A 65 -10.34 -4.00 -4.26
N ALA A 66 -11.55 -3.76 -4.75
CA ALA A 66 -12.71 -4.62 -4.50
C ALA A 66 -12.73 -5.88 -5.37
N ASP A 67 -12.07 -5.82 -6.52
CA ASP A 67 -11.96 -6.90 -7.48
C ASP A 67 -10.77 -7.82 -7.12
N ASP A 68 -11.11 -9.09 -6.87
CA ASP A 68 -10.16 -10.13 -6.45
C ASP A 68 -9.30 -10.62 -7.62
N ASP A 69 -9.81 -10.53 -8.85
CA ASP A 69 -9.09 -10.86 -10.10
C ASP A 69 -8.08 -9.77 -10.52
N SER A 70 -8.22 -8.56 -10.00
CA SER A 70 -7.30 -7.45 -10.27
C SER A 70 -5.96 -7.69 -9.58
N THR A 71 -4.87 -7.36 -10.23
CA THR A 71 -3.53 -7.56 -9.66
C THR A 71 -3.14 -6.41 -8.73
N TYR A 72 -2.14 -6.63 -7.88
CA TYR A 72 -1.54 -5.53 -7.11
C TYR A 72 -0.89 -4.48 -8.01
N GLU A 73 -0.38 -4.87 -9.19
CA GLU A 73 0.19 -3.94 -10.17
C GLU A 73 -0.88 -3.04 -10.81
N ASP A 74 -2.08 -3.56 -11.09
CA ASP A 74 -3.22 -2.74 -11.53
C ASP A 74 -3.65 -1.75 -10.45
N PHE A 75 -3.61 -2.16 -9.18
CA PHE A 75 -3.91 -1.28 -8.05
C PHE A 75 -2.88 -0.14 -7.85
N LYS A 76 -1.62 -0.37 -8.22
CA LYS A 76 -0.55 0.65 -8.15
C LYS A 76 -0.64 1.71 -9.26
N ARG A 77 -1.47 1.49 -10.27
CA ARG A 77 -1.44 2.22 -11.55
C ARG A 77 -2.14 3.58 -11.54
#